data_AF-A0A6P2E876-F1
#
_entry.id   AF-A0A6P2E876-F1
#
_cell.length_a   1.000
_cell.length_b   1.000
_cell.length_c   1.000
_cell.angle_alpha   90.00
_cell.angle_beta   90.00
_cell.angle_gamma   90.00
#
_symmetry.space_group_name_H-M   'P 1'
#
loop_
_entity.id
_entity.type
_entity.pdbx_description
1 polymer ?
#
loop_
_entity_poly.entity_id
_entity_poly.type
_entity_poly.pdbx_seq_one_letter_code
_entity_poly.pdbx_strand_id
1 'polypeptide(L)'
;MSRPAAPQANSTPAEGEGTTVSRTAAARRAVRPMTGGPVRGFTLIEVLVALGIIAIALAAGTQATNAITRNAQRQSDLLLAQLCAENELIKARLARQMPAIGDAGLVCTQANTSFAVTISTTPTLNPNFRRVDVQVRDAAEAPVLRLSTVVGRF
;
A
#
# COMPACT_ATOMS: atom_id res chain seq x y z
N MET A 1 31.67 2.80 6.73
CA MET A 1 31.29 1.72 5.80
C MET A 1 31.79 2.09 4.41
N SER A 2 33.10 2.20 4.20
CA SER A 2 34.06 1.12 3.90
C SER A 2 33.84 0.50 2.50
N ARG A 3 34.28 1.22 1.46
CA ARG A 3 34.62 0.65 0.15
C ARG A 3 36.03 0.07 0.23
N PRO A 4 36.31 -1.12 -0.32
CA PRO A 4 37.67 -1.53 -0.66
C PRO A 4 37.91 -1.45 -2.17
N ALA A 5 39.16 -1.15 -2.52
CA ALA A 5 39.74 -1.16 -3.85
C ALA A 5 40.51 -2.47 -4.12
N ALA A 6 40.49 -2.88 -5.40
CA ALA A 6 41.34 -3.80 -6.21
C ALA A 6 42.37 -4.77 -5.55
N PRO A 7 42.68 -5.90 -6.22
CA PRO A 7 43.83 -5.84 -7.15
C PRO A 7 43.68 -6.68 -8.44
N GLN A 8 44.43 -6.24 -9.47
CA GLN A 8 44.79 -7.04 -10.64
C GLN A 8 45.82 -8.10 -10.25
N ALA A 9 45.69 -9.32 -10.81
CA ALA A 9 46.73 -10.34 -10.71
C ALA A 9 47.02 -10.92 -12.10
N ASN A 10 48.32 -11.10 -12.27
CA ASN A 10 49.10 -11.27 -13.48
C ASN A 10 49.05 -12.70 -14.05
N SER A 11 49.49 -12.80 -15.30
CA SER A 11 49.69 -14.00 -16.12
C SER A 11 50.71 -15.00 -15.59
N THR A 12 50.50 -16.29 -15.91
CA THR A 12 51.53 -17.19 -16.46
C THR A 12 50.88 -18.34 -17.27
N PRO A 13 51.56 -18.85 -18.31
CA PRO A 13 51.00 -19.77 -19.30
C PRO A 13 51.17 -21.23 -18.88
N ALA A 14 50.25 -22.09 -19.31
CA ALA A 14 50.43 -23.53 -19.28
C ALA A 14 50.33 -24.06 -20.71
N GLU A 15 51.44 -24.63 -21.16
CA GLU A 15 51.60 -25.40 -22.39
C GLU A 15 50.59 -26.55 -22.46
N GLY A 16 49.93 -26.64 -23.61
CA GLY A 16 49.05 -27.73 -23.99
C GLY A 16 49.36 -28.11 -25.43
N GLU A 17 50.12 -29.18 -25.55
CA GLU A 17 50.67 -29.77 -26.76
C GLU A 17 49.59 -30.39 -27.65
N GLY A 18 49.80 -30.28 -28.96
CA GLY A 18 49.26 -31.21 -29.95
C GLY A 18 47.81 -31.00 -30.38
N THR A 19 47.62 -30.51 -31.61
CA THR A 19 46.98 -31.30 -32.68
C THR A 19 47.06 -30.53 -34.01
N THR A 20 47.63 -31.22 -34.98
CA THR A 20 47.78 -30.90 -36.40
C THR A 20 46.52 -30.30 -37.02
N VAL A 21 46.53 -28.99 -37.32
CA VAL A 21 45.46 -28.33 -38.07
C VAL A 21 45.61 -28.70 -39.55
N SER A 22 44.79 -29.66 -39.97
CA SER A 22 44.59 -30.03 -41.36
C SER A 22 44.07 -28.83 -42.15
N ARG A 23 44.85 -28.42 -43.17
CA ARG A 23 44.39 -27.51 -44.23
C ARG A 23 43.16 -28.11 -44.89
N THR A 24 42.00 -27.51 -44.63
CA THR A 24 40.78 -27.74 -45.40
C THR A 24 40.42 -26.46 -46.14
N ALA A 25 40.14 -26.65 -47.43
CA ALA A 25 39.93 -25.62 -48.41
C ALA A 25 38.84 -24.62 -47.99
N ALA A 26 39.10 -23.35 -48.23
CA ALA A 26 38.15 -22.26 -48.06
C ALA A 26 36.90 -22.49 -48.95
N ALA A 27 35.85 -23.05 -48.36
CA ALA A 27 34.52 -23.04 -48.95
C ALA A 27 34.01 -21.59 -48.93
N ARG A 28 33.93 -20.96 -50.11
CA ARG A 28 33.28 -19.66 -50.28
C ARG A 28 31.83 -19.77 -49.80
N ARG A 29 31.55 -19.23 -48.62
CA ARG A 29 30.19 -19.13 -48.08
C ARG A 29 29.42 -18.13 -48.94
N ALA A 30 28.58 -18.64 -49.83
CA ALA A 30 27.62 -17.83 -50.56
C ALA A 30 26.70 -17.14 -49.53
N VAL A 31 26.73 -15.81 -49.48
CA VAL A 31 25.76 -15.03 -48.73
C VAL A 31 24.41 -15.26 -49.41
N ARG A 32 23.53 -16.03 -48.77
CA ARG A 32 22.13 -16.13 -49.21
C ARG A 32 21.51 -14.74 -49.06
N PRO A 33 20.88 -14.17 -50.11
CA PRO A 33 20.08 -12.98 -49.93
C PRO A 33 18.97 -13.32 -48.94
N MET A 34 18.84 -12.54 -47.87
CA MET A 34 17.63 -12.58 -47.06
C MET A 34 16.53 -12.01 -47.95
N THR A 35 15.79 -12.88 -48.61
CA THR A 35 14.54 -12.50 -49.28
C THR A 35 13.66 -11.91 -48.20
N GLY A 36 13.45 -10.60 -48.26
CA GLY A 36 12.53 -9.88 -47.38
C GLY A 36 11.21 -10.62 -47.37
N GLY A 37 10.83 -11.14 -46.20
CA GLY A 37 9.54 -11.79 -46.02
C GLY A 37 8.42 -10.82 -46.43
N PRO A 38 7.29 -11.33 -46.94
CA PRO A 38 6.20 -10.49 -47.39
C PRO A 38 5.80 -9.54 -46.25
N VAL A 39 5.76 -8.24 -46.55
CA VAL A 39 5.22 -7.23 -45.64
C VAL A 39 3.74 -7.55 -45.48
N ARG A 40 3.38 -8.17 -44.35
CA ARG A 40 2.00 -8.46 -43.98
C ARG A 40 1.31 -7.13 -43.69
N GLY A 41 0.30 -6.77 -44.47
CA GLY A 41 -0.57 -5.63 -44.18
C GLY A 41 -1.43 -5.89 -42.95
N PHE A 42 -1.80 -4.81 -42.23
CA PHE A 42 -2.68 -4.85 -41.07
C PHE A 42 -4.00 -5.53 -41.43
N THR A 43 -4.27 -6.66 -40.80
CA THR A 43 -5.58 -7.30 -40.94
C THR A 43 -6.58 -6.60 -40.01
N LEU A 44 -7.84 -6.52 -40.41
CA LEU A 44 -8.91 -5.98 -39.56
C LEU A 44 -9.00 -6.74 -38.23
N ILE A 45 -8.76 -8.06 -38.25
CA ILE A 45 -8.78 -8.89 -37.05
C ILE A 45 -7.64 -8.57 -36.07
N GLU A 46 -6.47 -8.17 -36.54
CA GLU A 46 -5.33 -7.81 -35.68
C GLU A 46 -5.61 -6.54 -34.89
N VAL A 47 -6.18 -5.51 -35.53
CA VAL A 47 -6.59 -4.28 -34.85
C VAL A 47 -7.75 -4.55 -33.87
N LEU A 48 -8.72 -5.38 -34.25
CA LEU A 48 -9.81 -5.77 -33.36
C LEU A 48 -9.31 -6.55 -32.13
N VAL A 49 -8.37 -7.47 -32.31
CA VAL A 49 -7.75 -8.21 -31.19
C VAL A 49 -6.96 -7.26 -30.30
N ALA A 50 -6.15 -6.36 -30.89
CA ALA A 50 -5.39 -5.37 -30.14
C ALA A 50 -6.31 -4.46 -29.30
N LEU A 51 -7.36 -3.92 -29.90
CA LEU A 51 -8.37 -3.13 -29.20
C LEU A 51 -9.11 -3.93 -28.13
N GLY A 52 -9.40 -5.21 -28.40
CA GLY A 52 -10.01 -6.11 -27.41
C GLY A 52 -9.13 -6.29 -26.17
N ILE A 53 -7.83 -6.54 -26.37
CA ILE A 53 -6.86 -6.64 -25.26
C ILE A 53 -6.78 -5.33 -24.49
N ILE A 54 -6.70 -4.19 -25.19
CA ILE A 54 -6.65 -2.86 -24.56
C ILE A 54 -7.92 -2.59 -23.76
N ALA A 55 -9.10 -2.90 -24.31
CA ALA A 55 -10.38 -2.73 -23.64
C ALA A 55 -10.42 -3.54 -22.33
N ILE A 56 -9.97 -4.80 -22.36
CA ILE A 56 -9.89 -5.65 -21.16
C ILE A 56 -8.89 -5.07 -20.15
N ALA A 57 -7.70 -4.66 -20.61
CA ALA A 57 -6.68 -4.08 -19.76
C ALA A 57 -7.16 -2.80 -19.06
N LEU A 58 -7.85 -1.91 -19.77
CA LEU A 58 -8.45 -0.70 -19.21
C LEU A 58 -9.61 -1.03 -18.27
N ALA A 59 -10.47 -2.01 -18.60
CA ALA A 59 -11.54 -2.45 -17.72
C ALA A 59 -11.00 -3.02 -16.40
N ALA A 60 -9.92 -3.82 -16.45
CA ALA A 60 -9.24 -4.30 -15.25
C ALA A 60 -8.55 -3.17 -14.48
N GLY A 61 -7.87 -2.26 -15.18
CA GLY A 61 -7.17 -1.11 -14.58
C GLY A 61 -8.14 -0.19 -13.82
N THR A 62 -9.28 0.15 -14.42
CA THR A 62 -10.31 0.97 -13.78
C THR A 62 -10.89 0.32 -12.52
N GLN A 63 -11.13 -1.00 -12.55
CA GLN A 63 -11.56 -1.73 -11.36
C GLN A 63 -10.52 -1.68 -10.24
N ALA A 64 -9.23 -1.83 -10.58
CA ALA A 64 -8.14 -1.72 -9.62
C ALA A 64 -8.04 -0.31 -9.01
N THR A 65 -8.09 0.74 -9.85
CA THR A 65 -8.12 2.13 -9.37
C THR A 65 -9.31 2.39 -8.45
N ASN A 66 -10.51 1.93 -8.84
CA ASN A 66 -11.71 2.08 -8.01
C ASN A 66 -11.57 1.39 -6.65
N ALA A 67 -10.90 0.24 -6.59
CA ALA A 67 -10.62 -0.43 -5.32
C ALA A 67 -9.68 0.39 -4.43
N ILE A 68 -8.62 0.97 -5.01
CA ILE A 68 -7.68 1.84 -4.29
C ILE A 68 -8.39 3.09 -3.77
N THR A 69 -9.19 3.77 -4.60
CA THR A 69 -9.94 4.96 -4.20
C THR A 69 -10.88 4.68 -3.03
N ARG A 70 -11.63 3.56 -3.06
CA ARG A 70 -12.50 3.17 -1.94
C ARG A 70 -11.70 2.88 -0.66
N ASN A 71 -10.51 2.28 -0.77
CA ASN A 71 -9.65 2.05 0.38
C ASN A 71 -9.10 3.36 0.96
N ALA A 72 -8.67 4.29 0.10
CA ALA A 72 -8.20 5.59 0.53
C ALA A 72 -9.30 6.38 1.27
N GLN A 73 -10.53 6.34 0.77
CA GLN A 73 -11.65 7.00 1.44
C GLN A 73 -11.87 6.44 2.85
N ARG A 74 -11.94 5.10 2.99
CA ARG A 74 -12.08 4.46 4.30
C ARG A 74 -10.94 4.79 5.26
N GLN A 75 -9.71 4.87 4.77
CA GLN A 75 -8.57 5.27 5.60
C GLN A 75 -8.73 6.72 6.08
N SER A 76 -9.17 7.63 5.21
CA SER A 76 -9.46 9.01 5.60
C SER A 76 -10.54 9.06 6.69
N ASP A 77 -11.63 8.33 6.53
CA ASP A 77 -12.73 8.31 7.50
C ASP A 77 -12.27 7.77 8.87
N LEU A 78 -11.43 6.73 8.87
CA LEU A 78 -10.81 6.20 10.09
C LEU A 78 -9.92 7.22 10.79
N LEU A 79 -9.08 7.96 10.04
CA LEU A 79 -8.22 9.00 10.60
C LEU A 79 -9.02 10.16 11.21
N LEU A 80 -10.07 10.62 10.51
CA LEU A 80 -10.94 11.68 11.01
C LEU A 80 -11.70 11.22 12.27
N ALA A 81 -12.19 9.98 12.29
CA ALA A 81 -12.82 9.39 13.48
C ALA A 81 -11.84 9.25 14.65
N GLN A 82 -10.59 8.86 14.38
CA GLN A 82 -9.54 8.79 15.40
C GLN A 82 -9.24 10.15 16.01
N LEU A 83 -9.17 11.22 15.22
CA LEU A 83 -9.02 12.58 15.74
C LEU A 83 -10.15 12.95 16.70
N CYS A 84 -11.40 12.60 16.37
CA CYS A 84 -12.53 12.80 17.29
C CYS A 84 -12.36 12.03 18.60
N ALA A 85 -11.98 10.75 18.53
CA ALA A 85 -11.79 9.93 19.72
C ALA A 85 -10.64 10.44 20.60
N GLU A 86 -9.49 10.76 20.00
CA GLU A 86 -8.33 11.27 20.71
C GLU A 86 -8.60 12.61 21.39
N ASN A 87 -9.32 13.52 20.73
CA ASN A 87 -9.71 14.79 21.33
C ASN A 87 -10.50 14.59 22.63
N GLU A 88 -11.44 13.64 22.67
CA GLU A 88 -12.21 13.34 23.87
C GLU A 88 -11.37 12.64 24.96
N LEU A 89 -10.49 11.73 24.57
CA LEU A 89 -9.57 11.09 25.53
C LEU A 89 -8.58 12.10 26.14
N ILE A 90 -8.07 13.04 25.32
CA ILE A 90 -7.17 14.10 25.76
C ILE A 90 -7.92 15.05 26.71
N LYS A 91 -9.16 15.45 26.40
CA LYS A 91 -10.02 16.23 27.31
C LYS A 91 -10.22 15.52 28.65
N ALA A 92 -10.50 14.21 28.62
CA ALA A 92 -10.69 13.41 29.83
C ALA A 92 -9.41 13.35 30.70
N ARG A 93 -8.22 13.35 30.08
CA ARG A 93 -6.93 13.37 30.78
C ARG A 93 -6.55 14.75 31.32
N LEU A 94 -6.89 15.82 30.59
CA LEU A 94 -6.61 17.21 30.99
C LEU A 94 -7.61 17.73 32.03
N ALA A 95 -8.75 17.06 32.20
CA ALA A 95 -9.73 17.42 33.22
C ALA A 95 -9.12 17.30 34.62
N ARG A 96 -9.30 18.35 35.44
CA ARG A 96 -8.82 18.36 36.84
C ARG A 96 -9.62 17.44 37.76
N GLN A 97 -10.81 17.02 37.33
CA GLN A 97 -11.67 16.09 38.05
C GLN A 97 -11.75 14.78 37.26
N MET A 98 -11.93 13.66 37.98
CA MET A 98 -12.17 12.38 37.31
C MET A 98 -13.44 12.43 36.45
N PRO A 99 -13.42 11.85 35.23
CA PRO A 99 -14.60 11.79 34.36
C PRO A 99 -15.78 11.13 35.07
N ALA A 100 -16.97 11.70 34.97
CA ALA A 100 -18.19 11.15 35.59
C ALA A 100 -18.48 9.74 35.04
N ILE A 101 -18.94 8.83 35.91
CA ILE A 101 -19.33 7.48 35.50
C ILE A 101 -20.63 7.56 34.70
N GLY A 102 -20.73 6.78 33.63
CA GLY A 102 -21.88 6.74 32.73
C GLY A 102 -21.50 7.04 31.29
N ASP A 103 -22.52 7.21 30.46
CA ASP A 103 -22.37 7.49 29.03
C ASP A 103 -22.65 8.96 28.74
N ALA A 104 -21.83 9.56 27.87
CA ALA A 104 -22.02 10.89 27.33
C ALA A 104 -21.96 10.84 25.79
N GLY A 105 -22.95 11.43 25.14
CA GLY A 105 -23.01 11.54 23.68
C GLY A 105 -22.68 12.95 23.22
N LEU A 106 -21.93 13.08 22.13
CA LEU A 106 -21.66 14.35 21.45
C LEU A 106 -21.47 14.14 19.96
N VAL A 107 -21.55 15.25 19.20
CA VAL A 107 -21.24 15.25 17.77
C VAL A 107 -19.88 15.92 17.57
N CYS A 108 -18.98 15.25 16.86
CA CYS A 108 -17.68 15.77 16.48
C CYS A 108 -17.66 15.96 14.96
N THR A 109 -17.37 17.18 14.49
CA THR A 109 -17.27 17.47 13.06
C THR A 109 -15.81 17.65 12.66
N GLN A 110 -15.34 16.88 11.68
CA GLN A 110 -13.98 16.93 11.14
C GLN A 110 -14.03 16.96 9.62
N ALA A 111 -13.31 17.90 8.99
CA ALA A 111 -13.28 18.04 7.53
C ALA A 111 -14.69 18.05 6.87
N ASN A 112 -15.66 18.71 7.50
CA ASN A 112 -17.06 18.77 7.08
C ASN A 112 -17.82 17.43 7.14
N THR A 113 -17.28 16.43 7.83
CA THR A 113 -17.93 15.16 8.16
C THR A 113 -18.30 15.15 9.64
N SER A 114 -19.56 14.86 9.95
CA SER A 114 -20.05 14.75 11.33
C SER A 114 -20.03 13.30 11.79
N PHE A 115 -19.45 13.06 12.96
CA PHE A 115 -19.39 11.78 13.64
C PHE A 115 -20.16 11.83 14.95
N ALA A 116 -20.93 10.77 15.24
CA ALA A 116 -21.54 10.57 16.54
C ALA A 116 -20.52 9.90 17.47
N VAL A 117 -20.22 10.56 18.58
CA VAL A 117 -19.24 10.09 19.57
C VAL A 117 -19.97 9.75 20.86
N THR A 118 -19.74 8.53 21.37
CA THR A 118 -20.24 8.08 22.67
C THR A 118 -19.05 7.79 23.57
N ILE A 119 -19.00 8.44 24.72
CA ILE A 119 -17.97 8.30 25.75
C ILE A 119 -18.59 7.52 26.91
N SER A 120 -18.09 6.31 27.16
CA SER A 120 -18.53 5.45 28.25
C SER A 120 -17.46 5.39 29.33
N THR A 121 -17.77 5.91 30.52
CA THR A 121 -16.88 5.85 31.67
C THR A 121 -17.35 4.80 32.65
N THR A 122 -16.51 3.79 32.90
CA THR A 122 -16.79 2.68 33.82
C THR A 122 -15.81 2.67 35.00
N PRO A 123 -16.28 2.33 36.22
CA PRO A 123 -15.40 2.16 37.37
C PRO A 123 -14.48 0.95 37.17
N THR A 124 -13.31 0.99 37.78
CA THR A 124 -12.40 -0.17 37.86
C THR A 124 -12.33 -0.69 39.30
N LEU A 125 -11.66 -1.82 39.51
CA LEU A 125 -11.42 -2.35 40.86
C LEU A 125 -10.62 -1.37 41.75
N ASN A 126 -9.78 -0.52 41.15
CA ASN A 126 -9.08 0.54 41.86
C ASN A 126 -9.93 1.83 41.82
N PRO A 127 -10.38 2.37 42.95
CA PRO A 127 -11.21 3.58 42.98
C PRO A 127 -10.50 4.84 42.45
N ASN A 128 -9.17 4.81 42.35
CA ASN A 128 -8.38 5.89 41.75
C ASN A 128 -8.32 5.81 40.22
N PHE A 129 -8.86 4.76 39.61
CA PHE A 129 -8.86 4.55 38.16
C PHE A 129 -10.26 4.37 37.60
N ARG A 130 -10.53 5.04 36.47
CA ARG A 130 -11.74 4.87 35.67
C ARG A 130 -11.35 4.48 34.25
N ARG A 131 -12.06 3.52 33.66
CA ARG A 131 -11.90 3.20 32.24
C ARG A 131 -12.80 4.13 31.45
N VAL A 132 -12.24 4.77 30.43
CA VAL A 132 -12.98 5.62 29.50
C VAL A 132 -12.88 4.96 28.12
N ASP A 133 -14.02 4.61 27.57
CA ASP A 133 -14.19 4.11 26.21
C ASP A 133 -14.78 5.22 25.35
N VAL A 134 -14.24 5.43 24.15
CA VAL A 134 -14.79 6.38 23.17
C VAL A 134 -15.12 5.61 21.90
N GLN A 135 -16.40 5.54 21.57
CA GLN A 135 -16.94 4.92 20.38
C GLN A 135 -17.29 6.02 19.38
N VAL A 136 -16.79 5.91 18.16
CA VAL A 136 -17.10 6.85 17.06
C VAL A 136 -17.91 6.12 16.01
N ARG A 137 -19.01 6.73 15.59
CA ARG A 137 -19.93 6.23 14.57
C ARG A 137 -20.06 7.24 13.45
N ASP A 138 -20.25 6.75 12.23
CA ASP A 138 -20.50 7.59 11.07
C ASP A 138 -21.96 8.08 11.02
N ALA A 139 -22.30 8.82 9.96
CA ALA A 139 -23.66 9.32 9.75
C ALA A 139 -24.71 8.23 9.51
N ALA A 140 -24.30 7.01 9.14
CA ALA A 140 -25.16 5.84 9.02
C ALA A 140 -25.26 5.07 10.35
N GLU A 141 -24.74 5.64 11.45
CA GLU A 141 -24.65 5.01 12.77
C GLU A 141 -23.82 3.72 12.78
N ALA A 142 -22.98 3.48 11.76
CA ALA A 142 -22.07 2.35 11.75
C ALA A 142 -20.84 2.64 12.63
N PRO A 143 -20.38 1.69 13.44
CA PRO A 143 -19.18 1.88 14.25
C PRO A 143 -17.93 1.96 13.36
N VAL A 144 -17.22 3.08 13.44
CA VAL A 144 -15.98 3.32 12.68
C VAL A 144 -14.76 2.86 13.48
N LEU A 145 -14.68 3.29 14.73
CA LEU A 145 -13.58 3.00 15.65
C LEU A 145 -14.06 3.03 17.10
N ARG A 146 -13.36 2.29 17.97
CA ARG A 146 -13.46 2.42 19.42
C ARG A 146 -12.05 2.48 20.01
N LEU A 147 -11.81 3.47 20.87
CA LEU A 147 -10.59 3.59 21.65
C LEU A 147 -10.90 3.50 23.14
N SER A 148 -10.01 2.90 23.91
CA SER A 148 -10.18 2.75 25.35
C SER A 148 -8.92 3.22 26.07
N THR A 149 -9.09 3.93 27.18
CA THR A 149 -7.99 4.33 28.05
C THR A 149 -8.39 4.20 29.52
N VAL A 150 -7.40 4.29 30.40
CA VAL A 150 -7.61 4.40 31.84
C VAL A 150 -7.15 5.77 32.29
N VAL A 151 -8.01 6.48 33.01
CA VAL A 151 -7.72 7.79 33.60
C VAL A 151 -7.58 7.61 35.10
N GLY A 152 -6.54 8.21 35.68
CA GLY A 152 -6.27 8.16 37.11
C GLY A 152 -6.41 9.50 37.81
N ARG A 153 -6.55 9.43 39.13
CA ARG A 153 -6.48 10.61 40.00
C ARG A 153 -5.01 11.02 40.16
N PHE A 154 -4.67 12.23 39.70
CA PHE A 154 -3.36 12.85 39.92
C PHE A 154 -3.36 13.61 41.24
#